data_AF-A0A965E6C1-F1
#
_entry.id   AF-A0A965E6C1-F1
#
_cell.length_a   1.000
_cell.length_b   1.000
_cell.length_c   1.000
_cell.angle_alpha   90.00
_cell.angle_beta   90.00
_cell.angle_gamma   90.00
#
_symmetry.space_group_name_H-M   'P 1'
#
loop_
_entity.id
_entity.type
_entity.pdbx_description
1 polymer ?
#
loop_
_entity_poly.entity_id
_entity_poly.type
_entity_poly.pdbx_seq_one_letter_code
_entity_poly.pdbx_strand_id
1 'polypeptide(L)' 'MYARAMSDLVLDSLRRRMRAIFSLYEDATATMDLHHVNYQEREGVLPIAFSLFHIVNMIDASFMLLSGQAPLW' A
#
# COMPACT_ATOMS: atom_id res chain seq x y z
N MET A 1 -22.32 -15.15 -19.62
CA MET A 1 -21.57 -14.04 -20.26
C MET A 1 -21.51 -12.79 -19.37
N TYR A 2 -22.65 -12.30 -18.83
CA TYR A 2 -22.71 -11.12 -17.93
C TYR A 2 -21.83 -11.21 -16.66
N ALA A 3 -21.83 -12.34 -15.95
CA ALA A 3 -21.05 -12.49 -14.72
C ALA A 3 -19.53 -12.37 -14.94
N ARG A 4 -19.03 -12.83 -16.10
CA ARG A 4 -17.61 -12.71 -16.46
C ARG A 4 -17.23 -11.26 -16.75
N ALA A 5 -18.04 -10.56 -17.54
CA ALA A 5 -17.83 -9.14 -17.80
C ALA A 5 -17.84 -8.30 -16.52
N MET A 6 -18.73 -8.60 -15.56
CA MET A 6 -18.73 -7.95 -14.24
C MET A 6 -17.43 -8.25 -13.46
N SER A 7 -16.98 -9.50 -13.46
CA SER A 7 -15.72 -9.89 -12.81
C SER A 7 -14.51 -9.18 -13.43
N ASP A 8 -14.47 -9.03 -14.76
CA ASP A 8 -13.39 -8.36 -15.48
C ASP A 8 -13.35 -6.86 -15.14
N LEU A 9 -14.51 -6.20 -15.07
CA LEU A 9 -14.60 -4.78 -14.66
C LEU A 9 -14.17 -4.56 -13.21
N VAL A 10 -14.57 -5.43 -12.30
CA VAL A 10 -14.17 -5.36 -10.88
C VAL A 10 -12.66 -5.57 -10.75
N LEU A 11 -12.10 -6.55 -11.46
CA LEU A 11 -10.67 -6.83 -11.45
C LEU A 11 -9.85 -5.68 -12.05
N ASP A 12 -10.30 -5.08 -13.16
CA ASP A 12 -9.64 -3.92 -13.74
C ASP A 12 -9.67 -2.70 -12.80
N SER A 13 -10.83 -2.42 -12.18
CA SER A 13 -10.96 -1.38 -11.16
C SER A 13 -10.01 -1.60 -9.97
N LEU A 14 -9.92 -2.83 -9.46
CA LEU A 14 -9.00 -3.17 -8.37
C LEU A 14 -7.54 -2.93 -8.78
N ARG A 15 -7.13 -3.41 -9.96
CA ARG A 15 -5.76 -3.24 -10.49
C ARG A 15 -5.39 -1.77 -10.66
N ARG A 16 -6.31 -0.93 -11.15
CA ARG A 16 -6.07 0.52 -11.29
C ARG A 16 -5.88 1.20 -9.93
N ARG A 17 -6.71 0.85 -8.94
CA ARG A 17 -6.59 1.39 -7.58
C ARG A 17 -5.29 0.97 -6.91
N MET A 18 -4.89 -0.29 -7.05
CA MET A 18 -3.61 -0.77 -6.52
C MET A 18 -2.43 0.00 -7.15
N ARG A 19 -2.41 0.16 -8.48
CA ARG A 19 -1.39 0.97 -9.16
C ARG A 19 -1.35 2.43 -8.68
N ALA A 20 -2.52 3.04 -8.50
CA ALA A 20 -2.60 4.41 -7.99
C ALA A 20 -2.05 4.53 -6.57
N ILE A 21 -2.36 3.57 -5.68
CA ILE A 21 -1.80 3.54 -4.32
C ILE A 21 -0.27 3.45 -4.39
N PHE A 22 0.31 2.52 -5.14
CA PHE A 22 1.76 2.40 -5.25
C PHE A 22 2.42 3.67 -5.81
N SER A 23 1.86 4.27 -6.87
CA SER A 23 2.37 5.52 -7.43
C SER A 23 2.37 6.67 -6.41
N LEU A 24 1.30 6.80 -5.61
CA LEU A 24 1.23 7.85 -4.58
C LEU A 24 2.25 7.63 -3.46
N TYR A 25 2.57 6.37 -3.14
CA TYR A 25 3.60 6.04 -2.16
C TYR A 25 5.00 6.38 -2.68
N GLU A 26 5.29 6.03 -3.94
CA GLU A 26 6.53 6.40 -4.61
C GLU A 26 6.70 7.92 -4.65
N ASP A 27 5.68 8.66 -5.09
CA ASP A 27 5.71 10.12 -5.14
C ASP A 27 5.91 10.75 -3.76
N ALA A 28 5.20 10.27 -2.74
CA ALA A 28 5.34 10.78 -1.38
C ALA A 28 6.75 10.54 -0.82
N THR A 29 7.29 9.34 -1.00
CA THR A 29 8.59 8.95 -0.45
C THR A 29 9.77 9.55 -1.24
N ALA A 30 9.57 9.93 -2.50
CA ALA A 30 10.61 10.55 -3.33
C ALA A 30 11.07 11.92 -2.80
N THR A 31 10.24 12.63 -2.05
CA THR A 31 10.55 13.99 -1.56
C THR A 31 10.57 14.13 -0.04
N MET A 32 10.21 13.08 0.71
CA MET A 32 10.25 13.11 2.17
C MET A 32 11.69 13.06 2.68
N ASP A 33 11.95 13.79 3.76
CA ASP A 33 13.19 13.74 4.51
C ASP A 33 12.95 13.25 5.95
N LEU A 34 14.02 13.20 6.75
CA LEU A 34 13.97 12.75 8.15
C LEU A 34 13.01 13.57 9.01
N HIS A 35 12.84 14.86 8.74
CA HIS A 35 11.89 15.70 9.47
C HIS A 35 10.46 15.26 9.15
N HIS A 36 10.13 15.07 7.87
CA HIS A 36 8.80 14.63 7.46
C HIS A 36 8.44 13.25 8.02
N VAL A 37 9.34 12.26 7.90
CA VAL A 37 9.00 10.87 8.27
C VAL A 37 8.85 10.68 9.79
N ASN A 38 9.57 11.47 10.59
CA ASN A 38 9.54 11.39 12.06
C ASN A 38 8.62 12.44 12.71
N TYR A 39 7.97 13.30 11.93
CA TYR A 39 7.07 14.32 12.46
C TYR A 39 5.90 13.68 13.23
N GLN A 40 5.69 14.15 14.46
CA GLN A 40 4.55 13.79 15.29
C GLN A 40 3.56 14.96 15.34
N GLU A 41 2.39 14.77 14.74
CA GLU A 41 1.35 15.82 14.65
C GLU A 41 0.77 16.18 16.03
N ARG A 42 0.47 15.17 16.85
CA ARG A 42 -0.13 15.31 18.18
C ARG A 42 0.18 14.10 19.07
N GLU A 43 0.01 14.28 20.38
CA GLU A 43 0.19 13.21 21.36
C GLU A 43 -0.68 11.98 21.01
N GLY A 44 -0.09 10.79 21.15
CA GLY A 44 -0.76 9.52 20.85
C GLY A 44 -0.84 9.14 19.36
N VAL A 45 -0.38 9.99 18.44
CA VAL A 45 -0.28 9.66 17.01
C VAL A 45 1.13 9.20 16.66
N LEU A 46 1.19 8.16 15.82
CA LEU A 46 2.44 7.63 15.30
C LEU A 46 2.93 8.48 14.11
N PRO A 47 4.25 8.68 13.96
CA PRO A 47 4.80 9.35 12.78
C PRO A 47 4.41 8.65 11.48
N ILE A 48 4.43 9.38 10.37
CA ILE A 48 4.07 8.82 9.05
C ILE A 48 4.97 7.64 8.66
N ALA A 49 6.22 7.58 9.16
CA ALA A 49 7.10 6.43 9.00
C ALA A 49 6.44 5.10 9.39
N PHE A 50 5.65 5.08 10.47
CA PHE A 50 4.91 3.89 10.89
C PHE A 50 3.93 3.44 9.82
N SER A 51 3.11 4.35 9.31
CA SER A 51 2.10 4.05 8.28
C SER A 51 2.75 3.58 6.98
N LEU A 52 3.86 4.22 6.58
CA LEU A 52 4.63 3.86 5.38
C LEU A 52 5.16 2.43 5.47
N PHE A 53 5.73 2.05 6.62
CA PHE A 53 6.21 0.69 6.85
C PHE A 53 5.06 -0.31 6.98
N HIS A 54 4.02 0.04 7.73
CA HIS A 54 2.91 -0.85 8.05
C HIS A 54 2.18 -1.34 6.79
N ILE A 55 1.93 -0.45 5.82
CA ILE A 55 1.21 -0.84 4.60
C ILE A 55 2.02 -1.76 3.69
N VAL A 56 3.35 -1.55 3.59
CA VAL A 56 4.24 -2.40 2.79
C VAL A 56 4.25 -3.81 3.39
N ASN A 57 4.38 -3.92 4.72
CA ASN A 57 4.31 -5.20 5.41
C ASN A 57 2.94 -5.88 5.27
N MET A 58 1.84 -5.11 5.26
CA MET A 58 0.51 -5.68 5.05
C MET A 58 0.31 -6.19 3.63
N ILE A 59 0.89 -5.53 2.63
CA ILE A 59 0.89 -6.01 1.25
C ILE A 59 1.71 -7.30 1.14
N ASP A 60 2.89 -7.35 1.76
CA ASP A 60 3.78 -8.50 1.70
C ASP A 60 3.19 -9.72 2.44
N ALA A 61 2.65 -9.51 3.64
CA ALA A 61 1.94 -10.54 4.39
C ALA A 61 0.69 -11.05 3.64
N SER A 62 -0.04 -10.16 2.96
CA SER A 62 -1.18 -10.55 2.11
C SER A 62 -0.72 -11.36 0.90
N PHE A 63 0.41 -10.99 0.30
CA PHE A 63 0.99 -11.73 -0.82
C PHE A 63 1.46 -13.12 -0.39
N MET A 64 2.08 -13.25 0.79
CA MET A 64 2.39 -14.55 1.40
C MET A 64 1.13 -15.39 1.57
N LEU A 65 0.06 -14.82 2.13
CA LEU A 65 -1.20 -15.55 2.33
C LEU A 65 -1.80 -16.08 1.01
N LEU A 66 -1.66 -15.33 -0.08
CA LEU A 66 -2.22 -15.69 -1.39
C LEU A 66 -1.33 -16.64 -2.20
N SER A 67 -0.01 -16.53 -2.05
CA SER A 67 0.97 -17.22 -2.91
C SER A 67 1.73 -18.35 -2.22
N GLY A 68 1.76 -18.35 -0.88
CA GLY A 68 2.62 -19.22 -0.08
C GLY A 68 4.11 -18.83 -0.11
N GLN A 69 4.49 -17.74 -0.79
CA GLN A 69 5.86 -17.24 -0.81
C GLN A 69 6.17 -16.46 0.47
N ALA A 70 7.39 -16.60 0.99
CA ALA A 70 7.80 -15.83 2.16
C ALA A 70 7.82 -14.31 1.86
N PRO A 71 7.50 -13.46 2.84
CA PRO A 71 7.61 -12.02 2.69
C PRO A 71 9.07 -11.60 2.48
N LEU A 72 9.26 -10.51 1.75
CA LEU A 72 10.54 -9.88 1.48
C LEU A 72 11.01 -8.98 2.64
N TRP A 73 10.08 -8.35 3.35
CA TRP A 73 10.33 -7.34 4.40
C TRP A 73 9.79 -7.74 5.77
#